data_AF-A0AAX4HWY0-F1
#
_entry.id   AF-A0AAX4HWY0-F1
#
_cell.length_a   1.000
_cell.length_b   1.000
_cell.length_c   1.000
_cell.angle_alpha   90.00
_cell.angle_beta   90.00
_cell.angle_gamma   90.00
#
_symmetry.space_group_name_H-M   'P 1'
#
loop_
_entity.id
_entity.type
_entity.pdbx_description
1 polymer ?
#
loop_
_entity_poly.entity_id
_entity_poly.type
_entity_poly.pdbx_seq_one_letter_code
_entity_poly.pdbx_strand_id
1 'polypeptide(L)'
;MKLRSQTRASQRVDISVATQDRHEPALGWPSLPAELRIMTLNELKGLISPHEKKILASLAIVSKEWRPFFEPLLWQALIFRPSVSGSGFQGFHRHIKRRGHLVRKVALHVRVDEPFYLPCQETDPDVVRMDLERFTADLRSFFSYLADWPRDTSTTGIALELGVINLNDAQHRVPSRDGRSRRHHCHCMIRHDGTQHSPRNLGLLNMYPIREVLVVTSLSVSPTLRPNLSYYTLDDISKWFPRAEPL
;
A
#
# COMPACT_ATOMS: atom_id res chain seq x y z
N MET A 1 22.41 7.80 -87.41
CA MET A 1 22.81 6.60 -86.64
C MET A 1 22.28 6.71 -85.21
N LYS A 2 21.30 5.89 -84.82
CA LYS A 2 21.06 5.44 -83.44
C LYS A 2 20.05 4.29 -83.49
N LEU A 3 20.52 3.12 -83.06
CA LEU A 3 19.86 1.82 -83.13
C LEU A 3 18.59 1.80 -82.26
N ARG A 4 17.49 1.25 -82.81
CA ARG A 4 16.31 0.82 -82.04
C ARG A 4 16.53 -0.61 -81.56
N SER A 5 16.70 -0.76 -80.25
CA SER A 5 16.78 -2.06 -79.56
C SER A 5 15.38 -2.64 -79.40
N GLN A 6 15.15 -3.86 -79.92
CA GLN A 6 13.95 -4.65 -79.65
C GLN A 6 14.01 -5.23 -78.23
N THR A 7 12.99 -4.97 -77.42
CA THR A 7 12.83 -5.59 -76.10
C THR A 7 11.83 -6.74 -76.20
N ARG A 8 12.31 -7.94 -75.86
CA ARG A 8 11.58 -9.21 -75.78
C ARG A 8 10.52 -9.15 -74.68
N ALA A 9 9.26 -9.46 -75.01
CA ALA A 9 8.21 -9.69 -74.04
C ALA A 9 8.44 -11.04 -73.32
N SER A 10 8.67 -11.00 -72.00
CA SER A 10 8.61 -12.18 -71.13
C SER A 10 7.18 -12.37 -70.66
N GLN A 11 6.58 -13.48 -71.09
CA GLN A 11 5.27 -13.93 -70.65
C GLN A 11 5.42 -14.58 -69.26
N ARG A 12 4.99 -13.88 -68.21
CA ARG A 12 4.85 -14.46 -66.86
C ARG A 12 3.58 -15.31 -66.83
N VAL A 13 3.75 -16.59 -66.51
CA VAL A 13 2.64 -17.49 -66.18
C VAL A 13 2.33 -17.27 -64.70
N ASP A 14 1.24 -16.57 -64.41
CA ASP A 14 0.74 -16.41 -63.05
C ASP A 14 0.05 -17.71 -62.62
N ILE A 15 0.73 -18.50 -61.78
CA ILE A 15 0.15 -19.65 -61.10
C ILE A 15 -0.54 -19.12 -59.84
N SER A 16 -1.84 -18.85 -59.94
CA SER A 16 -2.69 -18.55 -58.78
C SER A 16 -2.91 -19.82 -57.97
N VAL A 17 -2.04 -20.08 -57.00
CA VAL A 17 -2.26 -21.09 -55.97
C VAL A 17 -3.38 -20.57 -55.07
N ALA A 18 -4.59 -21.11 -55.22
CA ALA A 18 -5.67 -20.89 -54.28
C ALA A 18 -5.28 -21.52 -52.94
N THR A 19 -4.70 -20.72 -52.05
CA THR A 19 -4.59 -21.03 -50.62
C THR A 19 -5.99 -21.10 -50.06
N GLN A 20 -6.52 -22.32 -50.01
CA GLN A 20 -7.76 -22.65 -49.33
C GLN A 20 -7.56 -22.38 -47.84
N ASP A 21 -8.10 -21.25 -47.40
CA ASP A 21 -8.06 -20.73 -46.04
C ASP A 21 -8.82 -21.71 -45.13
N ARG A 22 -8.12 -22.71 -44.59
CA ARG A 22 -8.64 -23.58 -43.55
C ARG A 22 -8.71 -22.73 -42.28
N HIS A 23 -9.87 -22.13 -42.04
CA HIS A 23 -10.25 -21.60 -40.74
C HIS A 23 -10.22 -22.76 -39.73
N GLU A 24 -9.06 -23.02 -39.13
CA GLU A 24 -9.01 -23.79 -37.90
C GLU A 24 -9.85 -23.02 -36.87
N PRO A 25 -10.79 -23.69 -36.18
CA PRO A 25 -11.53 -23.05 -35.12
C PRO A 25 -10.51 -22.54 -34.11
N ALA A 26 -10.55 -21.24 -33.79
CA ALA A 26 -9.63 -20.65 -32.84
C ALA A 26 -9.81 -21.33 -31.47
N LEU A 27 -8.94 -22.28 -31.14
CA LEU A 27 -8.90 -22.93 -29.85
C LEU A 27 -8.24 -21.96 -28.86
N GLY A 28 -9.02 -21.37 -27.95
CA GLY A 28 -8.48 -20.40 -27.01
C GLY A 28 -9.54 -19.79 -26.10
N TRP A 29 -9.10 -19.00 -25.12
CA TRP A 29 -9.99 -18.35 -24.17
C TRP A 29 -11.18 -17.62 -24.83
N PRO A 30 -11.00 -16.81 -25.91
CA PRO A 30 -12.11 -16.09 -26.52
C PRO A 30 -13.16 -16.97 -27.22
N SER A 31 -12.85 -18.24 -27.53
CA SER A 31 -13.83 -19.15 -28.14
C SER A 31 -14.71 -19.87 -27.13
N LEU A 32 -14.43 -19.73 -25.83
CA LEU A 32 -15.31 -20.23 -24.78
C LEU A 32 -16.58 -19.35 -24.65
N PRO A 33 -17.76 -19.96 -24.46
CA PRO A 33 -18.98 -19.25 -24.05
C PRO A 33 -18.73 -18.31 -22.87
N ALA A 34 -19.38 -17.15 -22.87
CA ALA A 34 -19.18 -16.13 -21.85
C ALA A 34 -19.49 -16.66 -20.44
N GLU A 35 -20.50 -17.52 -20.33
CA GLU A 35 -20.92 -18.18 -19.09
C GLU A 35 -19.80 -19.04 -18.52
N LEU A 36 -19.15 -19.87 -19.36
CA LEU A 36 -18.03 -20.71 -18.94
C LEU A 36 -16.82 -19.87 -18.53
N ARG A 37 -16.54 -18.77 -19.25
CA ARG A 37 -15.48 -17.83 -18.88
C ARG A 37 -15.72 -17.19 -17.52
N ILE A 38 -16.94 -16.69 -17.27
CA ILE A 38 -17.31 -16.08 -16.00
C ILE A 38 -17.25 -17.09 -14.86
N MET A 39 -17.78 -18.31 -15.05
CA MET A 39 -17.70 -19.38 -14.05
C MET A 39 -16.26 -19.72 -13.71
N THR A 40 -15.39 -19.85 -14.72
CA THR A 40 -13.96 -20.12 -14.52
C THR A 40 -13.27 -18.99 -13.76
N LEU A 41 -13.56 -17.73 -14.10
CA LEU A 41 -12.99 -16.57 -13.40
C LEU A 41 -13.46 -16.47 -11.95
N ASN A 42 -14.73 -16.79 -11.66
CA ASN A 42 -15.25 -16.83 -10.30
C ASN A 42 -14.61 -17.96 -9.47
N GLU A 43 -14.46 -19.15 -10.05
CA GLU A 43 -13.78 -20.26 -9.39
C GLU A 43 -12.32 -19.91 -9.09
N LEU A 44 -11.60 -19.39 -10.10
CA LEU A 44 -10.21 -18.97 -9.95
C LEU A 44 -10.06 -17.89 -8.87
N LYS A 45 -11.00 -16.93 -8.81
CA LYS A 45 -11.06 -15.91 -7.78
C LYS A 45 -11.22 -16.50 -6.37
N GLY A 46 -12.00 -17.57 -6.21
CA GLY A 46 -12.19 -18.28 -4.95
C GLY A 46 -10.96 -19.07 -4.49
N LEU A 47 -10.13 -19.52 -5.43
CA LEU A 47 -8.92 -20.31 -5.13
C LEU A 47 -7.72 -19.47 -4.69
N ILE A 48 -7.68 -18.18 -5.01
CA ILE A 48 -6.51 -17.32 -4.79
C ILE A 48 -6.64 -16.57 -3.46
N SER A 49 -5.57 -16.59 -2.67
CA SER A 49 -5.54 -15.82 -1.44
C SER A 49 -5.42 -14.31 -1.72
N PRO A 50 -6.20 -13.45 -1.05
CA PRO A 50 -6.05 -11.99 -1.15
C PRO A 50 -4.65 -11.47 -0.79
N HIS A 51 -3.84 -12.28 -0.09
CA HIS A 51 -2.47 -11.97 0.28
C HIS A 51 -1.47 -12.20 -0.86
N GLU A 52 -1.83 -12.95 -1.90
CA GLU A 52 -0.98 -13.26 -3.05
C GLU A 52 -0.99 -12.13 -4.09
N LYS A 53 -0.63 -10.91 -3.66
CA LYS A 53 -0.71 -9.68 -4.46
C LYS A 53 0.03 -9.80 -5.80
N LYS A 54 1.14 -10.55 -5.86
CA LYS A 54 1.88 -10.79 -7.11
C LYS A 54 1.05 -11.59 -8.12
N ILE A 55 0.39 -12.65 -7.68
CA ILE A 55 -0.46 -13.50 -8.53
C ILE A 55 -1.66 -12.68 -9.00
N LEU A 56 -2.35 -12.00 -8.08
CA LEU A 56 -3.48 -11.12 -8.41
C LEU A 56 -3.12 -10.03 -9.42
N ALA A 57 -1.94 -9.42 -9.28
CA ALA A 57 -1.45 -8.43 -10.24
C ALA A 57 -1.23 -9.03 -11.62
N SER A 58 -0.61 -10.22 -11.71
CA SER A 58 -0.42 -10.94 -12.98
C SER A 58 -1.75 -11.28 -13.63
N LEU A 59 -2.75 -11.71 -12.86
CA LEU A 59 -4.07 -12.05 -13.39
C LEU A 59 -4.87 -10.82 -13.85
N ALA A 60 -4.78 -9.71 -13.12
CA ALA A 60 -5.48 -8.46 -13.47
C ALA A 60 -4.98 -7.82 -14.78
N ILE A 61 -3.78 -8.18 -15.25
CA ILE A 61 -3.22 -7.69 -16.52
C ILE A 61 -3.43 -8.64 -17.70
N VAL A 62 -3.92 -9.86 -17.50
CA VAL A 62 -4.12 -10.86 -18.57
C VAL A 62 -5.01 -10.30 -19.68
N SER A 63 -6.16 -9.73 -19.32
CA SER A 63 -7.07 -9.10 -20.29
C SER A 63 -8.00 -8.09 -19.61
N LYS A 64 -8.73 -7.32 -20.43
CA LYS A 64 -9.77 -6.40 -19.93
C LYS A 64 -10.91 -7.13 -19.21
N GLU A 65 -11.17 -8.38 -19.59
CA GLU A 65 -12.19 -9.23 -18.97
C GLU A 65 -11.78 -9.69 -17.57
N TRP A 66 -10.49 -9.98 -17.36
CA TRP A 66 -9.98 -10.52 -16.08
C TRP A 66 -9.84 -9.44 -15.02
N ARG A 67 -9.48 -8.22 -15.46
CA ARG A 67 -9.26 -7.06 -14.59
C ARG A 67 -10.37 -6.85 -13.54
N PRO A 68 -11.68 -6.76 -13.87
CA PRO A 68 -12.72 -6.52 -12.87
C PRO A 68 -12.86 -7.62 -11.81
N PHE A 69 -12.37 -8.83 -12.06
CA PHE A 69 -12.41 -9.93 -11.08
C PHE A 69 -11.28 -9.84 -10.05
N PHE A 70 -10.07 -9.50 -10.51
CA PHE A 70 -8.85 -9.55 -9.69
C PHE A 70 -8.37 -8.19 -9.19
N GLU A 71 -8.67 -7.10 -9.90
CA GLU A 71 -8.29 -5.74 -9.47
C GLU A 71 -8.91 -5.41 -8.09
N PRO A 72 -10.20 -5.68 -7.80
CA PRO A 72 -10.75 -5.45 -6.46
C PRO A 72 -9.97 -6.16 -5.34
N LEU A 73 -9.57 -7.42 -5.55
CA LEU A 73 -8.80 -8.19 -4.56
C LEU A 73 -7.38 -7.63 -4.37
N LEU A 74 -6.79 -7.11 -5.44
CA LEU A 74 -5.48 -6.47 -5.40
C LEU A 74 -5.52 -5.19 -4.55
N TRP A 75 -6.57 -4.38 -4.68
CA TRP A 75 -6.67 -3.06 -4.03
C TRP A 75 -7.45 -3.05 -2.72
N GLN A 76 -8.11 -4.15 -2.34
CA GLN A 76 -8.91 -4.24 -1.10
C GLN A 76 -8.12 -3.86 0.16
N ALA A 77 -6.84 -4.23 0.21
CA ALA A 77 -5.94 -3.92 1.31
C ALA A 77 -4.68 -3.24 0.78
N LEU A 78 -4.44 -2.01 1.23
CA LEU A 78 -3.25 -1.25 0.96
C LEU A 78 -2.32 -1.30 2.16
N ILE A 79 -1.05 -1.62 1.92
CA ILE A 79 0.00 -1.50 2.93
C ILE A 79 0.93 -0.41 2.47
N PHE A 80 0.97 0.69 3.22
CA PHE A 80 1.76 1.86 2.91
C PHE A 80 2.86 2.02 3.96
N ARG A 81 4.12 2.15 3.50
CA ARG A 81 5.30 2.19 4.38
C ARG A 81 6.17 3.42 4.11
N PRO A 82 5.67 4.63 4.38
CA PRO A 82 6.42 5.85 4.14
C PRO A 82 7.56 5.96 5.14
N SER A 83 8.69 6.54 4.73
CA SER A 83 9.74 6.99 5.65
C SER A 83 9.38 8.38 6.18
N VAL A 84 9.64 8.62 7.48
CA VAL A 84 9.48 9.95 8.12
C VAL A 84 10.34 11.01 7.40
N SER A 85 11.50 10.65 6.87
CA SER A 85 12.49 11.59 6.37
C SER A 85 12.27 12.00 4.91
N GLY A 86 11.23 11.48 4.24
CA GLY A 86 11.02 11.64 2.78
C GLY A 86 9.65 12.21 2.40
N SER A 87 9.44 12.46 1.11
CA SER A 87 8.14 12.89 0.54
C SER A 87 7.11 11.77 0.44
N GLY A 88 7.19 10.77 1.33
CA GLY A 88 6.57 9.45 1.17
C GLY A 88 5.09 9.54 0.82
N PHE A 89 4.34 10.37 1.53
CA PHE A 89 2.88 10.48 1.38
C PHE A 89 2.39 11.06 0.05
N GLN A 90 3.24 11.73 -0.75
CA GLN A 90 2.84 12.21 -2.08
C GLN A 90 2.49 11.07 -3.05
N GLY A 91 3.14 9.91 -2.90
CA GLY A 91 2.85 8.73 -3.71
C GLY A 91 1.47 8.14 -3.42
N PHE A 92 1.01 8.23 -2.17
CA PHE A 92 -0.27 7.68 -1.71
C PHE A 92 -1.45 8.28 -2.48
N HIS A 93 -1.50 9.61 -2.58
CA HIS A 93 -2.59 10.32 -3.25
C HIS A 93 -2.76 9.90 -4.71
N ARG A 94 -1.65 9.77 -5.45
CA ARG A 94 -1.66 9.43 -6.89
C ARG A 94 -2.26 8.04 -7.14
N HIS A 95 -1.93 7.06 -6.31
CA HIS A 95 -2.43 5.69 -6.46
C HIS A 95 -3.91 5.57 -6.08
N ILE A 96 -4.36 6.37 -5.12
CA ILE A 96 -5.71 6.27 -4.56
C ILE A 96 -6.76 6.97 -5.40
N LYS A 97 -6.42 8.07 -6.07
CA LYS A 97 -7.38 8.85 -6.87
C LYS A 97 -8.15 8.00 -7.89
N ARG A 98 -7.54 6.94 -8.45
CA ARG A 98 -8.17 6.07 -9.46
C ARG A 98 -8.83 4.82 -8.90
N ARG A 99 -8.35 4.33 -7.75
CA ARG A 99 -8.68 2.98 -7.23
C ARG A 99 -9.29 3.00 -5.84
N GLY A 100 -9.63 4.20 -5.39
CA GLY A 100 -10.11 4.47 -4.06
C GLY A 100 -11.30 3.63 -3.62
N HIS A 101 -12.29 3.54 -4.49
CA HIS A 101 -13.53 2.79 -4.29
C HIS A 101 -13.33 1.28 -4.05
N LEU A 102 -12.16 0.73 -4.38
CA LEU A 102 -11.84 -0.68 -4.14
C LEU A 102 -11.21 -0.92 -2.76
N VAL A 103 -10.70 0.12 -2.10
CA VAL A 103 -9.94 -0.02 -0.85
C VAL A 103 -10.88 -0.17 0.33
N ARG A 104 -10.62 -1.19 1.16
CA ARG A 104 -11.37 -1.49 2.38
C ARG A 104 -10.51 -1.46 3.62
N LYS A 105 -9.20 -1.68 3.46
CA LYS A 105 -8.22 -1.62 4.54
C LYS A 105 -7.00 -0.81 4.09
N VAL A 106 -6.55 0.10 4.93
CA VAL A 106 -5.27 0.80 4.78
C VAL A 106 -4.43 0.49 6.01
N ALA A 107 -3.28 -0.12 5.82
CA ALA A 107 -2.26 -0.29 6.86
C ALA A 107 -1.14 0.72 6.60
N LEU A 108 -1.09 1.77 7.41
CA LEU A 108 -0.07 2.79 7.39
C LEU A 108 1.02 2.43 8.41
N HIS A 109 2.15 1.91 7.93
CA HIS A 109 3.27 1.54 8.77
C HIS A 109 4.46 2.47 8.52
N VAL A 110 4.55 3.54 9.30
CA VAL A 110 5.59 4.55 9.10
C VAL A 110 6.95 4.00 9.48
N ARG A 111 7.92 4.11 8.57
CA ARG A 111 9.30 3.70 8.74
C ARG A 111 10.07 4.82 9.39
N VAL A 112 10.80 4.46 10.42
CA VAL A 112 11.76 5.36 11.07
C VAL A 112 13.13 4.81 10.74
N ASP A 113 13.86 5.58 9.93
CA ASP A 113 15.16 5.15 9.40
C ASP A 113 16.27 5.29 10.45
N GLU A 114 16.12 6.18 11.43
CA GLU A 114 17.03 6.34 12.57
C GLU A 114 16.35 5.92 13.88
N PRO A 115 17.10 5.37 14.85
CA PRO A 115 16.51 5.00 16.12
C PRO A 115 16.03 6.27 16.81
N PHE A 116 14.71 6.50 16.84
CA PHE A 116 14.10 7.62 17.57
C PHE A 116 14.64 7.80 18.98
N TYR A 117 15.08 6.71 19.59
CA TYR A 117 15.77 6.68 20.87
C TYR A 117 16.53 5.35 20.92
N LEU A 118 17.86 5.40 20.92
CA LEU A 118 18.62 4.41 21.68
C LEU A 118 18.70 4.99 23.09
N PRO A 119 18.12 4.35 24.12
CA PRO A 119 18.24 4.84 25.50
C PRO A 119 19.69 5.02 25.99
N CYS A 120 20.67 4.54 25.21
CA CYS A 120 22.10 4.58 25.48
C CYS A 120 22.85 5.66 24.66
N GLN A 121 22.17 6.43 23.81
CA GLN A 121 22.78 7.53 23.08
C GLN A 121 22.02 8.82 23.39
N GLU A 122 22.77 9.88 23.69
CA GLU A 122 22.24 11.24 23.77
C GLU A 122 21.77 11.64 22.37
N THR A 123 20.50 11.37 22.06
CA THR A 123 19.87 11.90 20.87
C THR A 123 19.55 13.37 21.12
N ASP A 124 19.96 14.22 20.18
CA ASP A 124 19.66 15.65 20.24
C ASP A 124 18.13 15.86 20.33
N PRO A 125 17.60 16.50 21.39
CA PRO A 125 16.17 16.73 21.56
C PRO A 125 15.55 17.54 20.42
N ASP A 126 16.33 18.38 19.73
CA ASP A 126 15.85 19.15 18.58
C ASP A 126 15.59 18.27 17.36
N VAL A 127 16.43 17.24 17.14
CA VAL A 127 16.23 16.25 16.08
C VAL A 127 14.93 15.46 16.32
N VAL A 128 14.72 14.99 17.55
CA VAL A 128 13.49 14.27 17.93
C VAL A 128 12.25 15.13 17.70
N ARG A 129 12.32 16.42 18.06
CA ARG A 129 11.23 17.37 17.85
C ARG A 129 10.94 17.58 16.36
N MET A 130 11.98 17.81 15.54
CA MET A 130 11.83 17.98 14.09
C MET A 130 11.20 16.76 13.41
N ASP A 131 11.63 15.56 13.78
CA ASP A 131 11.07 14.32 13.21
C ASP A 131 9.61 14.11 13.62
N LEU A 132 9.25 14.45 14.85
CA LEU A 132 7.87 14.39 15.31
C LEU A 132 6.98 15.41 14.59
N GLU A 133 7.47 16.63 14.38
CA GLU A 133 6.75 17.65 13.60
C GLU A 133 6.51 17.17 12.17
N ARG A 134 7.53 16.58 11.55
CA ARG A 134 7.44 16.01 10.21
C ARG A 134 6.46 14.86 10.11
N PHE A 135 6.55 13.91 11.02
CA PHE A 135 5.61 12.79 11.14
C PHE A 135 4.17 13.27 11.31
N THR A 136 3.97 14.30 12.14
CA THR A 136 2.66 14.91 12.36
C THR A 136 2.12 15.57 11.08
N ALA A 137 2.94 16.35 10.38
CA ALA A 137 2.55 17.00 9.12
C ALA A 137 2.18 15.97 8.03
N ASP A 138 2.91 14.88 7.98
CA ASP A 138 2.68 13.76 7.08
C ASP A 138 1.37 13.02 7.38
N LEU A 139 1.10 12.70 8.65
CA LEU A 139 -0.18 12.14 9.08
C LEU A 139 -1.35 13.07 8.76
N ARG A 140 -1.20 14.38 8.97
CA ARG A 140 -2.23 15.36 8.59
C ARG A 140 -2.51 15.33 7.09
N SER A 141 -1.46 15.30 6.27
CA SER A 141 -1.60 15.20 4.81
C SER A 141 -2.33 13.91 4.41
N PHE A 142 -1.95 12.79 5.03
CA PHE A 142 -2.63 11.51 4.85
C PHE A 142 -4.12 11.58 5.19
N PHE A 143 -4.48 12.11 6.36
CA PHE A 143 -5.87 12.25 6.76
C PHE A 143 -6.65 13.20 5.86
N SER A 144 -6.03 14.29 5.39
CA SER A 144 -6.65 15.16 4.38
C SER A 144 -6.98 14.38 3.10
N TYR A 145 -6.08 13.50 2.65
CA TYR A 145 -6.37 12.66 1.47
C TYR A 145 -7.49 11.65 1.72
N LEU A 146 -7.60 11.11 2.92
CA LEU A 146 -8.71 10.24 3.31
C LEU A 146 -10.03 11.00 3.43
N ALA A 147 -10.00 12.26 3.89
CA ALA A 147 -11.19 13.11 3.99
C ALA A 147 -11.77 13.45 2.62
N ASP A 148 -10.91 13.62 1.61
CA ASP A 148 -11.32 13.88 0.23
C ASP A 148 -11.75 12.61 -0.53
N TRP A 149 -11.74 11.45 0.13
CA TRP A 149 -12.04 10.18 -0.51
C TRP A 149 -13.55 10.08 -0.81
N PRO A 150 -13.97 9.70 -2.03
CA PRO A 150 -15.37 9.72 -2.37
C PRO A 150 -16.09 8.70 -1.52
N ARG A 151 -17.14 9.15 -0.82
CA ARG A 151 -18.10 8.26 -0.21
C ARG A 151 -18.93 7.64 -1.32
N ASP A 152 -18.45 6.50 -1.81
CA ASP A 152 -19.34 5.62 -2.53
C ASP A 152 -20.32 5.04 -1.49
N THR A 153 -21.63 5.26 -1.69
CA THR A 153 -22.69 4.81 -0.76
C THR A 153 -22.69 3.29 -0.58
N SER A 154 -22.03 2.55 -1.48
CA SER A 154 -21.83 1.11 -1.41
C SER A 154 -20.64 0.65 -0.55
N THR A 155 -19.82 1.59 -0.07
CA THR A 155 -18.62 1.24 0.70
C THR A 155 -18.88 1.26 2.21
N THR A 156 -18.64 0.14 2.89
CA THR A 156 -18.75 -0.08 4.34
C THR A 156 -17.69 0.69 5.16
N GLY A 157 -17.20 1.79 4.62
CA GLY A 157 -16.03 2.53 5.09
C GLY A 157 -14.74 1.73 4.98
N ILE A 158 -13.72 2.24 5.65
CA ILE A 158 -12.34 1.79 5.55
C ILE A 158 -11.79 1.50 6.95
N ALA A 159 -11.16 0.35 7.08
CA ALA A 159 -10.37 -0.01 8.24
C ALA A 159 -8.97 0.58 8.12
N LEU A 160 -8.59 1.46 9.05
CA LEU A 160 -7.25 2.02 9.13
C LEU A 160 -6.45 1.32 10.23
N GLU A 161 -5.30 0.78 9.87
CA GLU A 161 -4.32 0.26 10.80
C GLU A 161 -3.11 1.19 10.82
N LEU A 162 -2.75 1.72 11.99
CA LEU A 162 -1.56 2.55 12.18
C LEU A 162 -0.45 1.73 12.82
N GLY A 163 0.77 1.84 12.30
CA GLY A 163 1.92 1.14 12.82
C GLY A 163 3.21 1.92 12.60
N VAL A 164 4.26 1.52 13.32
CA VAL A 164 5.62 2.01 13.09
C VAL A 164 6.57 0.85 12.90
N ILE A 165 7.46 1.00 11.93
CA ILE A 165 8.52 0.03 11.60
C ILE A 165 9.85 0.69 11.92
N ASN A 166 10.58 0.12 12.87
CA ASN A 166 11.98 0.44 13.11
C ASN A 166 12.85 -0.56 12.37
N LEU A 167 13.71 -0.10 11.45
CA LEU A 167 14.58 -0.98 10.65
C LEU A 167 15.67 -1.64 11.49
N ASN A 168 16.05 -1.03 12.62
CA ASN A 168 17.09 -1.57 13.50
C ASN A 168 16.59 -2.74 14.35
N ASP A 169 15.27 -2.97 14.43
CA ASP A 169 14.71 -4.14 15.13
C ASP A 169 15.19 -5.47 14.54
N ALA A 170 15.47 -5.51 13.23
CA ALA A 170 16.02 -6.68 12.58
C ALA A 170 17.50 -6.91 12.95
N GLN A 171 18.25 -5.84 13.20
CA GLN A 171 19.68 -5.88 13.50
C GLN A 171 19.98 -6.19 14.98
N HIS A 172 19.05 -5.93 15.89
CA HIS A 172 19.18 -6.30 17.30
C HIS A 172 18.84 -7.76 17.61
N ARG A 173 18.61 -8.60 16.59
CA ARG A 173 18.62 -10.07 16.77
C ARG A 173 20.06 -10.54 16.91
N VAL A 174 20.67 -10.28 18.06
CA VAL A 174 21.96 -10.89 18.40
C VAL A 174 21.74 -12.41 18.44
N PRO A 175 22.46 -13.20 17.64
CA PRO A 175 22.41 -14.65 17.77
C PRO A 175 22.94 -15.00 19.16
N SER A 176 22.06 -15.53 20.01
CA SER A 176 22.49 -16.07 21.29
C SER A 176 23.48 -17.20 21.04
N ARG A 177 24.59 -17.21 21.78
CA ARG A 177 25.60 -18.28 21.75
C ARG A 177 25.02 -19.68 22.01
N ASP A 178 23.82 -19.77 22.58
CA ASP A 178 23.17 -21.03 22.95
C ASP A 178 22.19 -21.55 21.87
N GLY A 179 22.14 -20.93 20.67
CA GLY A 179 21.22 -21.31 19.60
C GLY A 179 19.73 -20.98 19.89
N ARG A 180 19.41 -20.50 21.09
CA ARG A 180 18.07 -20.03 21.46
C ARG A 180 18.03 -18.52 21.29
N SER A 181 17.32 -18.03 20.28
CA SER A 181 17.12 -16.58 20.07
C SER A 181 16.39 -15.97 21.28
N ARG A 182 17.15 -15.58 22.31
CA ARG A 182 16.65 -14.74 23.39
C ARG A 182 16.63 -13.32 22.84
N ARG A 183 15.45 -12.75 22.68
CA ARG A 183 15.30 -11.31 22.50
C ARG A 183 15.92 -10.69 23.76
N HIS A 184 17.13 -10.14 23.65
CA HIS A 184 17.63 -9.23 24.67
C HIS A 184 16.65 -8.07 24.68
N HIS A 185 15.67 -8.12 25.59
CA HIS A 185 15.04 -6.91 26.07
C HIS A 185 16.21 -6.11 26.62
N CYS A 186 16.65 -5.10 25.86
CA CYS A 186 17.39 -4.00 26.48
C CYS A 186 16.45 -3.49 27.57
N HIS A 187 16.67 -3.97 28.79
CA HIS A 187 16.13 -3.41 30.03
C HIS A 187 16.82 -2.06 30.28
N CYS A 188 16.82 -1.19 29.27
CA CYS A 188 16.83 0.23 29.50
C CYS A 188 15.42 0.56 29.99
N MET A 189 15.09 0.09 31.19
CA MET A 189 14.03 0.74 31.95
C MET A 189 14.50 2.17 32.04
N ILE A 190 13.76 3.06 31.36
CA ILE A 190 13.79 4.48 31.65
C ILE A 190 13.62 4.54 33.17
N ARG A 191 14.72 4.71 33.90
CA ARG A 191 14.63 5.15 35.28
C ARG A 191 14.03 6.53 35.13
N HIS A 192 12.71 6.60 35.30
CA HIS A 192 12.03 7.84 35.60
C HIS A 192 12.64 8.28 36.94
N ASP A 193 13.79 8.93 36.88
CA ASP A 193 14.26 9.72 38.00
C ASP A 193 13.13 10.71 38.26
N GLY A 194 12.68 10.78 39.52
CA GLY A 194 11.48 11.53 39.93
C GLY A 194 11.58 13.04 39.74
N THR A 195 12.54 13.53 38.95
CA THR A 195 12.54 14.87 38.41
C THR A 195 11.37 14.99 37.45
N GLN A 196 10.39 15.80 37.85
CA GLN A 196 9.21 16.20 37.11
C GLN A 196 9.57 16.99 35.83
N HIS A 197 10.35 16.42 34.92
CA HIS A 197 10.17 16.70 33.52
C HIS A 197 8.85 16.05 33.13
N SER A 198 7.74 16.69 33.53
CA SER A 198 6.50 16.62 32.76
C SER A 198 6.96 16.72 31.32
N PRO A 199 6.72 15.70 30.46
CA PRO A 199 6.91 15.89 29.04
C PRO A 199 6.12 17.16 28.76
N ARG A 200 6.82 18.27 28.45
CA ARG A 200 6.15 19.50 28.09
C ARG A 200 5.28 19.06 26.95
N ASN A 201 3.97 18.96 27.22
CA ASN A 201 2.98 18.44 26.29
C ASN A 201 3.35 19.04 24.95
N LEU A 202 3.81 18.18 24.03
CA LEU A 202 4.16 18.58 22.68
C LEU A 202 2.84 18.98 22.05
N GLY A 203 2.36 20.18 22.36
CA GLY A 203 1.11 20.78 21.92
C GLY A 203 1.07 21.01 20.41
N LEU A 204 2.03 20.44 19.69
CA LEU A 204 2.14 20.36 18.24
C LEU A 204 0.88 19.75 17.61
N LEU A 205 0.19 18.84 18.30
CA LEU A 205 -1.05 18.24 17.80
C LEU A 205 -2.28 19.15 17.97
N ASN A 206 -2.24 20.11 18.90
CA ASN A 206 -3.40 20.92 19.29
C ASN A 206 -3.63 22.17 18.41
N MET A 207 -2.79 22.43 17.41
CA MET A 207 -2.80 23.73 16.72
C MET A 207 -3.80 23.86 15.56
N TYR A 208 -4.35 22.78 14.98
CA TYR A 208 -5.30 22.91 13.87
C TYR A 208 -6.34 21.78 13.84
N PRO A 209 -7.63 22.08 13.63
CA PRO A 209 -8.66 21.07 13.46
C PRO A 209 -8.40 20.29 12.16
N ILE A 210 -8.18 18.99 12.27
CA ILE A 210 -8.13 18.09 11.12
C ILE A 210 -9.56 17.91 10.60
N ARG A 211 -9.74 17.91 9.28
CA ARG A 211 -11.04 17.61 8.65
C ARG A 211 -11.52 16.25 9.10
N GLU A 212 -12.81 16.14 9.40
CA GLU A 212 -13.42 14.89 9.82
C GLU A 212 -13.28 13.81 8.75
N VAL A 213 -12.64 12.68 9.08
CA VAL A 213 -12.36 11.59 8.15
C VAL A 213 -13.45 10.54 8.22
N LEU A 214 -14.59 10.87 7.61
CA LEU A 214 -15.82 10.08 7.70
C LEU A 214 -15.78 8.74 6.94
N VAL A 215 -14.75 8.52 6.12
CA VAL A 215 -14.55 7.25 5.41
C VAL A 215 -13.93 6.17 6.31
N VAL A 216 -13.27 6.54 7.40
CA VAL A 216 -12.63 5.57 8.32
C VAL A 216 -13.66 5.10 9.33
N THR A 217 -14.05 3.83 9.26
CA THR A 217 -15.07 3.22 10.13
C THR A 217 -14.47 2.39 11.25
N SER A 218 -13.20 2.00 11.13
CA SER A 218 -12.48 1.34 12.21
C SER A 218 -11.02 1.79 12.23
N LEU A 219 -10.50 1.98 13.44
CA LEU A 219 -9.10 2.29 13.69
C LEU A 219 -8.49 1.17 14.54
N SER A 220 -7.36 0.66 14.09
CA SER A 220 -6.53 -0.24 14.90
C SER A 220 -5.10 0.26 14.94
N VAL A 221 -4.42 -0.10 16.02
CA VAL A 221 -3.02 0.25 16.27
C VAL A 221 -2.24 -1.04 16.28
N SER A 222 -1.28 -1.17 15.36
CA SER A 222 -0.45 -2.37 15.24
C SER A 222 0.34 -2.58 16.54
N PRO A 223 0.39 -3.81 17.09
CA PRO A 223 1.18 -4.11 18.29
C PRO A 223 2.70 -3.95 18.07
N THR A 224 3.14 -3.78 16.82
CA THR A 224 4.54 -3.47 16.49
C THR A 224 4.91 -2.01 16.76
N LEU A 225 3.96 -1.15 17.12
CA LEU A 225 4.25 0.14 17.72
C LEU A 225 4.97 -0.10 19.05
N ARG A 226 6.30 -0.05 19.00
CA ARG A 226 7.12 0.03 20.20
C ARG A 226 6.67 1.23 21.06
N PRO A 227 6.88 1.18 22.38
CA PRO A 227 6.49 2.25 23.32
C PRO A 227 7.08 3.65 23.06
N ASN A 228 7.89 3.82 22.01
CA ASN A 228 8.58 5.06 21.67
C ASN A 228 7.68 6.06 20.94
N LEU A 229 6.59 5.62 20.29
CA LEU A 229 5.47 6.53 20.08
C LEU A 229 4.71 6.58 21.38
N SER A 230 4.78 7.72 22.05
CA SER A 230 4.15 7.87 23.35
C SER A 230 2.68 7.48 23.22
N TYR A 231 2.17 6.74 24.21
CA TYR A 231 0.74 6.44 24.34
C TYR A 231 -0.11 7.70 24.12
N TYR A 232 0.37 8.87 24.57
CA TYR A 232 -0.26 10.17 24.38
C TYR A 232 -0.38 10.59 22.91
N THR A 233 0.62 10.32 22.07
CA THR A 233 0.56 10.64 20.64
C THR A 233 -0.50 9.79 19.93
N LEU A 234 -0.61 8.50 20.29
CA LEU A 234 -1.64 7.62 19.75
C LEU A 234 -3.04 7.95 20.29
N ASP A 235 -3.14 8.30 21.57
CA ASP A 235 -4.37 8.79 22.19
C ASP A 235 -4.86 10.07 21.50
N ASP A 236 -3.97 11.03 21.25
CA ASP A 236 -4.29 12.26 20.51
C ASP A 236 -4.69 11.99 19.07
N ILE A 237 -4.02 11.08 18.36
CA ILE A 237 -4.42 10.65 17.02
C ILE A 237 -5.81 10.00 17.06
N SER A 238 -6.10 9.18 18.07
CA SER A 238 -7.38 8.49 18.20
C SER A 238 -8.56 9.45 18.38
N LYS A 239 -8.34 10.61 19.00
CA LYS A 239 -9.35 11.67 19.17
C LYS A 239 -9.80 12.30 17.84
N TRP A 240 -9.06 12.08 16.75
CA TRP A 240 -9.39 12.64 15.43
C TRP A 240 -10.37 11.78 14.61
N PHE A 241 -10.72 10.59 15.09
CA PHE A 241 -11.63 9.70 14.40
C PHE A 241 -13.04 9.82 14.99
N PRO A 242 -14.09 9.74 14.17
CA PRO A 242 -15.45 9.62 14.69
C PRO A 242 -15.48 8.41 15.62
N ARG A 243 -15.92 8.63 16.87
CA ARG A 243 -16.17 7.51 17.78
C ARG A 243 -17.26 6.69 17.12
N ALA A 244 -16.96 5.45 16.77
CA ALA A 244 -17.99 4.51 16.34
C ALA A 244 -19.00 4.44 17.48
N GLU A 245 -20.20 4.97 17.26
CA GLU A 245 -21.30 4.70 18.19
C GLU A 245 -21.48 3.18 18.21
N PRO A 246 -21.53 2.56 19.40
CA PRO A 246 -21.80 1.14 19.48
C PRO A 246 -23.17 0.89 18.84
N LEU A 247 -23.17 0.13 17.74
CA LEU A 247 -24.37 -0.38 17.08
C LEU A 247 -25.17 -1.30 18.02
#